data_AF-A0A1Z9AZJ8-F1
#
_entry.id   AF-A0A1Z9AZJ8-F1
#
_cell.length_a   1.000
_cell.length_b   1.000
_cell.length_c   1.000
_cell.angle_alpha   90.00
_cell.angle_beta   90.00
_cell.angle_gamma   90.00
#
_symmetry.space_group_name_H-M   'P 1'
#
loop_
_entity.id
_entity.type
_entity.pdbx_description
1 polymer ?
#
loop_
_entity_poly.entity_id
_entity_poly.type
_entity_poly.pdbx_seq_one_letter_code
_entity_poly.pdbx_strand_id
1 'polypeptide(L)' 'MDKLNQNSDFMKTLNGVNTSYTPIWLMRQAGRYLPEYRKIRKEAGSFLNLCMNPKLSAEVTLQPL' A
#
# COMPACT_ATOMS: atom_id res chain seq x y z
N MET A 1 -0.10 -17.94 -1.64
CA MET A 1 0.61 -16.65 -1.77
C MET A 1 2.04 -17.01 -2.16
N ASP A 2 2.58 -16.90 -3.38
CA ASP A 2 2.81 -15.70 -4.18
C ASP A 2 3.08 -16.04 -5.67
N LYS A 3 2.07 -16.55 -6.38
CA LYS A 3 2.05 -16.51 -7.86
C LYS A 3 1.33 -15.27 -8.41
N LEU A 4 0.86 -14.38 -7.53
CA LEU A 4 -0.03 -13.28 -7.89
C LEU A 4 0.68 -12.01 -8.38
N ASN A 5 1.99 -11.85 -8.16
CA ASN A 5 2.66 -10.56 -8.40
C ASN A 5 3.75 -10.55 -9.49
N GLN A 6 4.17 -11.70 -10.01
CA GLN A 6 5.19 -11.75 -11.08
C GLN A 6 4.66 -11.23 -12.44
N ASN A 7 3.34 -11.23 -12.63
CA ASN A 7 2.69 -10.77 -13.85
C ASN A 7 2.12 -9.35 -13.78
N SER A 8 2.39 -8.60 -12.70
CA SER A 8 1.94 -7.20 -12.60
C SER A 8 2.67 -6.34 -13.63
N ASP A 9 1.97 -5.37 -14.21
CA ASP A 9 2.58 -4.46 -15.20
C ASP A 9 3.67 -3.58 -14.55
N PHE A 10 3.59 -3.37 -13.23
CA PHE A 10 4.67 -2.78 -12.44
C PHE A 10 5.97 -3.59 -12.52
N MET A 11 5.93 -4.89 -12.22
CA MET A 11 7.12 -5.75 -12.29
C MET A 11 7.63 -5.92 -13.72
N LYS A 12 6.74 -6.02 -14.71
CA LYS A 12 7.12 -6.07 -16.13
C LYS A 12 7.88 -4.82 -16.56
N THR A 13 7.36 -3.64 -16.20
CA THR A 13 8.00 -2.35 -16.52
C THR A 13 9.38 -2.25 -15.88
N LEU A 14 9.53 -2.67 -14.61
CA LEU A 14 10.84 -2.71 -13.93
C LEU A 14 11.83 -3.68 -14.59
N ASN A 15 11.35 -4.76 -15.21
CA ASN A 15 12.15 -5.72 -15.96
C ASN A 15 12.38 -5.30 -17.43
N GLY A 16 12.03 -4.07 -17.82
CA GLY A 16 12.23 -3.56 -19.18
C GLY A 16 11.26 -4.10 -20.23
N VAL A 17 10.18 -4.77 -19.81
CA VAL A 17 9.12 -5.24 -20.72
C VAL A 17 8.16 -4.09 -21.00
N ASN A 18 7.86 -3.86 -22.29
CA ASN A 18 6.87 -2.86 -22.69
C ASN A 18 5.47 -3.28 -22.25
N THR A 19 4.77 -2.38 -21.57
CA THR A 19 3.43 -2.58 -21.02
C THR A 19 2.44 -1.64 -21.72
N SER A 20 1.14 -1.96 -21.70
CA SER A 20 0.11 -1.16 -22.39
C SER A 20 -0.11 0.22 -21.77
N TYR A 21 0.31 0.42 -20.52
CA TYR A 21 0.26 1.68 -19.80
C TYR A 21 1.43 1.76 -18.83
N THR A 22 1.87 2.99 -18.50
CA THR A 22 2.90 3.20 -17.49
C THR A 22 2.31 3.01 -16.09
N PRO A 23 2.74 2.01 -15.31
CA PRO A 23 2.25 1.81 -13.96
C PRO A 23 2.77 2.91 -13.03
N ILE A 24 1.90 3.41 -12.16
CA ILE A 24 2.19 4.50 -11.21
C ILE A 24 2.05 3.95 -9.79
N TRP A 25 2.95 4.40 -8.92
CA TRP A 25 2.81 4.30 -7.47
C TRP A 25 3.17 5.64 -6.84
N LEU A 26 2.56 5.96 -5.70
CA LEU A 26 2.83 7.19 -4.97
C LEU A 26 3.50 6.87 -3.64
N MET A 27 4.64 7.49 -3.38
CA MET A 27 5.26 7.44 -2.06
C MET A 27 4.28 7.96 -1.00
N ARG A 28 4.11 7.18 0.07
CA ARG A 28 3.20 7.49 1.18
C ARG A 28 1.72 7.56 0.79
N GLN A 29 1.29 6.73 -0.16
CA GLN A 29 -0.13 6.58 -0.53
C GLN A 29 -1.03 6.24 0.68
N ALA A 30 -0.57 5.40 1.62
CA ALA A 30 -1.28 5.18 2.88
C ALA A 30 -0.86 6.25 3.90
N GLY A 31 -1.54 7.39 3.88
CA GLY A 31 -1.11 8.58 4.59
C GLY A 31 -2.22 9.38 5.25
N ARG A 32 -1.82 10.38 6.04
CA ARG A 32 -2.71 11.27 6.83
C ARG A 32 -3.71 12.09 5.99
N TYR A 33 -3.56 12.12 4.68
CA TYR A 33 -4.50 12.79 3.79
C TYR A 33 -5.80 11.99 3.65
N LEU A 34 -5.75 10.66 3.83
CA LEU A 34 -6.94 9.80 3.87
C LEU A 34 -7.63 9.90 5.25
N PRO A 35 -8.94 10.22 5.30
CA PRO A 35 -9.68 10.25 6.56
C PRO A 35 -9.76 8.86 7.21
N GLU A 36 -9.78 7.78 6.42
CA GLU A 36 -9.77 6.39 6.87
C GLU A 36 -8.47 6.07 7.63
N TYR A 37 -7.32 6.43 7.06
CA TYR A 37 -6.01 6.28 7.71
C TYR A 37 -5.98 6.99 9.07
N ARG A 38 -6.56 8.20 9.14
CA ARG A 38 -6.62 8.98 10.39
C ARG A 38 -7.45 8.30 11.47
N LYS A 39 -8.54 7.60 11.11
CA LYS A 39 -9.37 6.84 12.07
C LYS A 39 -8.58 5.68 12.67
N ILE A 40 -7.99 4.84 11.82
CA ILE A 40 -7.18 3.69 12.27
C ILE A 40 -5.99 4.15 13.12
N ARG A 41 -5.34 5.26 12.74
CA ARG A 41 -4.25 5.82 13.55
C ARG A 41 -4.70 6.29 14.93
N LYS A 42 -5.92 6.82 15.07
CA LYS A 42 -6.48 7.17 16.39
C LYS A 42 -6.74 5.91 17.23
N GLU A 43 -7.24 4.85 16.61
CA GLU A 43 -7.49 3.56 17.27
C GLU A 43 -6.18 2.88 17.72
N ALA A 44 -5.12 2.95 16.92
CA ALA A 44 -3.80 2.42 17.28
C ALA A 44 -3.12 3.17 18.44
N GLY A 45 -3.54 4.41 18.73
CA GLY A 45 -3.03 5.27 19.79
C GLY A 45 -1.63 5.86 19.54
N SER A 46 -0.70 5.07 19.00
CA SER A 46 0.66 5.51 18.66
C SER A 46 1.09 5.03 17.28
N PHE A 47 2.06 5.73 16.68
CA PHE A 47 2.59 5.35 15.37
C PHE A 47 3.31 4.00 15.42
N LEU A 48 4.10 3.75 16.48
CA LEU A 48 4.78 2.47 16.64
C LEU A 48 3.78 1.31 16.82
N ASN A 49 2.70 1.51 17.57
CA ASN A 49 1.66 0.49 17.72
C ASN A 49 0.97 0.17 16.39
N LEU A 50 0.75 1.18 15.55
CA LEU A 50 0.19 0.97 14.22
C LEU A 50 1.12 0.08 13.38
N CYS A 51 2.42 0.37 13.36
CA CYS A 51 3.42 -0.39 12.60
C CYS A 51 3.68 -1.80 13.18
N MET A 52 3.62 -1.95 14.51
CA MET A 52 3.85 -3.22 15.20
C MET A 52 2.60 -4.12 15.26
N ASN A 53 1.45 -3.63 14.80
CA ASN A 53 0.22 -4.41 14.69
C ASN A 53 0.01 -4.85 13.22
N PRO A 54 0.24 -6.13 12.87
CA PRO A 54 0.12 -6.61 11.50
C PRO A 54 -1.28 -6.42 10.91
N LYS A 55 -2.32 -6.54 11.74
CA LYS A 55 -3.71 -6.40 11.29
C LYS A 55 -4.00 -4.96 10.87
N LEU A 56 -3.64 -4.00 11.73
CA LEU A 56 -3.85 -2.58 11.44
C LEU A 56 -2.95 -2.11 10.29
N SER A 57 -1.71 -2.61 10.22
CA SER A 57 -0.77 -2.33 9.13
C SER A 57 -1.27 -2.83 7.76
N ALA A 58 -1.86 -4.03 7.71
CA ALA A 58 -2.49 -4.55 6.49
C ALA A 58 -3.70 -3.68 6.09
N GLU A 59 -4.52 -3.30 7.07
CA GLU A 59 -5.71 -2.49 6.83
C GLU A 59 -5.37 -1.11 6.24
N VAL A 60 -4.37 -0.39 6.78
CA VAL A 60 -3.92 0.89 6.18
C VAL A 60 -3.28 0.72 4.81
N THR A 61 -2.68 -0.42 4.51
CA THR A 61 -2.04 -0.69 3.21
C THR A 61 -3.07 -0.96 2.11
N LEU A 62 -4.18 -1.59 2.46
CA LEU A 62 -5.26 -1.98 1.54
C LEU A 62 -6.38 -0.94 1.44
N GLN A 63 -6.19 0.27 2.00
CA GLN A 63 -7.19 1.31 1.90
C GLN A 63 -7.42 1.71 0.43
N PRO A 64 -8.68 1.93 0.03
CA PRO A 64 -8.97 2.45 -1.30
C PRO A 64 -8.34 3.84 -1.45
N LEU A 65 -7.71 4.08 -2.60
CA LEU A 65 -7.14 5.35 -3.02
C LEU A 65 -8.09 6.05 -3.99
#